data_AF-A0A8D8J6Z8-F1
#
_entry.id   AF-A0A8D8J6Z8-F1
#
_cell.length_a   1.000
_cell.length_b   1.000
_cell.length_c   1.000
_cell.angle_alpha   90.00
_cell.angle_beta   90.00
_cell.angle_gamma   90.00
#
_symmetry.space_group_name_H-M   'P 1'
#
loop_
_entity.id
_entity.type
_entity.pdbx_description
1 polymer ?
#
loop_
_entity_poly.entity_id
_entity_poly.type
_entity_poly.pdbx_seq_one_letter_code
_entity_poly.pdbx_strand_id
1 'polypeptide(L)'
;VRDNIIELFLYQPQYLNAIQTMCPHILRYLTTAVITNKDVRKRRQVLKDLVKVIQQESYTYKDPITEFVECLYVNFDFDSAQKKLRECEAVLVNDFFLVACLEDFIENARLFIFETFCRIHQCISIGMLADKLNMTPEEAERWIVNLIRNARLDAKIDSKLGHVVMGNNAISPYQQVIEKTKSLSFRSQMLAMNIEKKQSNANRNETPNWAAQDAGFY
;
A
#
# COMPACT_ATOMS: atom_id res chain seq x y z
N VAL A 1 19.31 -4.05 4.63
CA VAL A 1 19.68 -5.20 3.76
C VAL A 1 18.53 -5.61 2.85
N ARG A 2 17.36 -6.01 3.39
CA ARG A 2 16.16 -6.33 2.58
C ARG A 2 15.67 -5.16 1.73
N ASP A 3 15.70 -3.93 2.27
CA ASP A 3 15.36 -2.72 1.50
C ASP A 3 16.29 -2.50 0.31
N ASN A 4 17.60 -2.72 0.49
CA ASN A 4 18.59 -2.55 -0.58
C ASN A 4 18.39 -3.57 -1.71
N ILE A 5 17.94 -4.78 -1.39
CA ILE A 5 17.60 -5.81 -2.39
C ILE A 5 16.41 -5.34 -3.22
N ILE A 6 15.35 -4.86 -2.55
CA ILE A 6 14.17 -4.32 -3.22
C ILE A 6 14.55 -3.13 -4.10
N GLU A 7 15.39 -2.23 -3.57
CA GLU A 7 15.78 -1.02 -4.28
C GLU A 7 16.66 -1.32 -5.50
N LEU A 8 17.64 -2.22 -5.35
CA LEU A 8 18.55 -2.63 -6.41
C LEU A 8 17.84 -3.41 -7.53
N PHE A 9 16.93 -4.33 -7.18
CA PHE A 9 16.31 -5.20 -8.17
C PHE A 9 15.06 -4.59 -8.85
N LEU A 10 14.29 -3.74 -8.16
CA LEU A 10 13.09 -3.11 -8.76
C LEU A 10 13.36 -1.73 -9.37
N TYR A 11 14.20 -0.88 -8.78
CA TYR A 11 14.41 0.48 -9.31
C TYR A 11 15.51 0.55 -10.37
N GLN A 12 16.38 -0.45 -10.47
CA GLN A 12 17.39 -0.48 -11.52
C GLN A 12 16.91 -1.35 -12.71
N PRO A 13 16.56 -0.73 -13.85
CA PRO A 13 15.94 -1.43 -14.98
C PRO A 13 16.88 -2.45 -15.64
N GLN A 14 18.20 -2.29 -15.49
CA GLN A 14 19.19 -3.22 -16.03
C GLN A 14 19.12 -4.59 -15.35
N TYR A 15 18.94 -4.62 -14.03
CA TYR A 15 18.81 -5.87 -13.28
C TYR A 15 17.44 -6.51 -13.50
N LEU A 16 16.38 -5.70 -13.59
CA LEU A 16 15.04 -6.19 -13.88
C LEU A 16 14.96 -6.85 -15.26
N ASN A 17 15.54 -6.22 -16.30
CA ASN A 17 15.58 -6.80 -17.64
C ASN A 17 16.38 -8.11 -17.68
N ALA A 18 17.46 -8.20 -16.90
CA ALA A 18 18.26 -9.43 -16.81
C ALA A 18 17.48 -10.57 -16.12
N ILE A 19 16.68 -10.25 -15.09
CA ILE A 19 15.77 -11.21 -14.44
C ILE A 19 14.73 -11.71 -15.45
N GLN A 20 14.10 -10.79 -16.18
CA GLN A 20 13.08 -11.09 -17.19
C GLN A 20 13.57 -11.94 -18.37
N THR A 21 14.86 -11.87 -18.71
CA THR A 21 15.41 -12.54 -19.89
C THR A 21 16.20 -13.81 -19.59
N MET A 22 16.89 -13.88 -18.45
CA MET A 22 17.87 -14.95 -18.18
C MET A 22 17.55 -15.80 -16.93
N CYS A 23 16.95 -15.21 -15.88
CA CYS A 23 16.86 -15.84 -14.56
C CYS A 23 15.52 -15.56 -13.84
N PRO A 24 14.42 -16.23 -14.22
CA PRO A 24 13.10 -15.98 -13.62
C PRO A 24 12.98 -16.51 -12.18
N HIS A 25 13.83 -17.46 -11.78
CA HIS A 25 13.85 -18.02 -10.42
C HIS A 25 14.18 -16.99 -9.33
N ILE A 26 14.78 -15.86 -9.69
CA ILE A 26 15.07 -14.77 -8.74
C ILE A 26 13.77 -14.12 -8.23
N LEU A 27 12.68 -14.18 -9.01
CA LEU A 27 11.38 -13.65 -8.58
C LEU A 27 10.87 -14.29 -7.29
N ARG A 28 11.20 -15.56 -7.02
CA ARG A 28 10.86 -16.22 -5.75
C ARG A 28 11.44 -15.47 -4.54
N TYR A 29 12.73 -15.18 -4.59
CA TYR A 29 13.44 -14.48 -3.51
C TYR A 29 13.03 -13.02 -3.42
N LEU A 30 12.75 -12.39 -4.56
CA LEU A 30 12.27 -11.02 -4.60
C LEU A 30 10.87 -10.90 -3.97
N THR A 31 9.97 -11.83 -4.27
CA THR A 31 8.61 -11.87 -3.71
C THR A 31 8.63 -12.07 -2.20
N THR A 32 9.45 -13.01 -1.71
CA THR A 32 9.62 -13.24 -0.26
C THR A 32 10.28 -12.04 0.44
N ALA A 33 11.27 -11.40 -0.19
CA ALA A 33 11.90 -10.19 0.35
C ALA A 33 10.90 -9.02 0.47
N VAL A 34 10.03 -8.83 -0.53
CA VAL A 34 8.99 -7.79 -0.51
C VAL A 34 7.94 -8.08 0.57
N ILE A 35 7.47 -9.32 0.69
CA ILE A 35 6.45 -9.70 1.69
C ILE A 35 6.98 -9.56 3.12
N THR A 36 8.22 -9.94 3.37
CA THR A 36 8.84 -9.88 4.71
C THR A 36 9.36 -8.49 5.09
N ASN A 37 9.36 -7.51 4.17
CA ASN A 37 9.88 -6.19 4.47
C ASN A 37 8.99 -5.46 5.49
N LYS A 38 9.55 -5.06 6.64
CA LYS A 38 8.81 -4.45 7.76
C LYS A 38 8.15 -3.10 7.44
N ASP A 39 8.61 -2.37 6.42
CA ASP A 39 8.08 -1.04 6.13
C ASP A 39 6.79 -1.08 5.27
N VAL A 40 5.64 -1.07 5.94
CA VAL A 40 4.29 -1.23 5.34
C VAL A 40 4.00 -0.21 4.24
N ARG A 41 4.53 1.02 4.32
CA ARG A 41 4.30 2.07 3.32
C ARG A 41 5.01 1.80 2.00
N LYS A 42 6.30 1.48 2.06
CA LYS A 42 7.08 1.09 0.89
C LYS A 42 6.55 -0.20 0.29
N ARG A 43 6.19 -1.16 1.16
CA ARG A 43 5.60 -2.44 0.77
C ARG A 43 4.42 -2.27 -0.19
N ARG A 44 3.44 -1.42 0.13
CA ARG A 44 2.24 -1.21 -0.72
C ARG A 44 2.54 -0.65 -2.12
N GLN A 45 3.54 0.20 -2.27
CA GLN A 45 3.93 0.75 -3.57
C GLN A 45 4.64 -0.31 -4.39
N VAL A 46 5.67 -0.92 -3.80
CA VAL A 46 6.49 -1.95 -4.43
C VAL A 46 5.66 -3.17 -4.84
N LEU A 47 4.68 -3.57 -4.01
CA LEU A 47 3.85 -4.73 -4.28
C LEU A 47 3.03 -4.58 -5.57
N LYS A 48 2.55 -3.37 -5.89
CA LYS A 48 1.81 -3.13 -7.14
C LYS A 48 2.68 -3.32 -8.36
N ASP A 49 3.92 -2.86 -8.30
CA ASP A 49 4.86 -2.98 -9.40
C ASP A 49 5.37 -4.43 -9.50
N LEU A 50 5.58 -5.11 -8.37
CA LEU A 50 5.89 -6.53 -8.31
C LEU A 50 4.80 -7.38 -8.98
N VAL A 51 3.53 -7.13 -8.68
CA VAL A 51 2.41 -7.88 -9.28
C VAL A 51 2.41 -7.73 -10.81
N LYS A 52 2.75 -6.56 -11.34
CA LYS A 52 2.88 -6.36 -12.79
C LYS A 52 4.03 -7.17 -13.39
N VAL A 53 5.18 -7.21 -12.72
CA VAL A 53 6.34 -8.00 -13.17
C VAL A 53 6.01 -9.50 -13.13
N ILE A 54 5.37 -9.98 -12.08
CA ILE A 54 4.94 -11.38 -11.95
C ILE A 54 3.94 -11.74 -13.05
N GLN A 55 2.97 -10.87 -13.34
CA GLN A 55 2.03 -11.10 -14.45
C GLN A 55 2.71 -11.14 -15.81
N GLN A 56 3.76 -10.34 -16.00
CA GLN A 56 4.54 -10.39 -17.23
C GLN A 56 5.32 -11.69 -17.34
N GLU A 57 5.90 -12.21 -16.26
CA GLU A 57 6.73 -13.42 -16.29
C GLU A 57 5.97 -14.75 -16.06
N SER A 58 4.66 -14.70 -15.78
CA SER A 58 3.84 -15.87 -15.43
C SER A 58 3.78 -16.95 -16.53
N TYR A 59 4.10 -16.61 -17.77
CA TYR A 59 4.18 -17.55 -18.89
C TYR A 59 5.46 -18.39 -18.89
N THR A 60 6.55 -17.89 -18.29
CA THR A 60 7.87 -18.54 -18.31
C THR A 60 8.13 -19.34 -17.04
N TYR A 61 7.70 -18.84 -15.88
CA TYR A 61 8.02 -19.45 -14.59
C TYR A 61 6.82 -19.46 -13.66
N LYS A 62 6.57 -20.63 -13.06
CA LYS A 62 5.51 -20.85 -12.09
C LYS A 62 6.10 -21.44 -10.83
N ASP A 63 5.89 -20.76 -9.72
CA ASP A 63 6.31 -21.19 -8.39
C ASP A 63 5.14 -20.98 -7.43
N PRO A 64 4.93 -21.83 -6.42
CA PRO A 64 3.82 -21.65 -5.48
C PRO A 64 3.80 -20.26 -4.82
N ILE A 65 4.97 -19.65 -4.61
CA ILE A 65 5.10 -18.31 -4.01
C ILE A 65 4.66 -17.20 -4.98
N THR A 66 5.03 -17.28 -6.25
CA THR A 66 4.62 -16.29 -7.26
C THR A 66 3.14 -16.45 -7.57
N GLU A 67 2.66 -17.69 -7.65
CA GLU A 67 1.26 -18.04 -7.87
C GLU A 67 0.38 -17.62 -6.69
N PHE A 68 0.87 -17.71 -5.44
CA PHE A 68 0.17 -17.17 -4.27
C PHE A 68 -0.15 -15.67 -4.42
N VAL A 69 0.83 -14.87 -4.84
CA VAL A 69 0.64 -13.42 -5.06
C VAL A 69 -0.31 -13.15 -6.23
N GLU A 70 -0.24 -13.95 -7.29
CA GLU A 70 -1.16 -13.88 -8.42
C GLU A 70 -2.61 -14.19 -8.00
N CYS A 71 -2.82 -15.29 -7.25
CA CYS A 71 -4.12 -15.64 -6.70
C CYS A 71 -4.69 -14.53 -5.80
N LEU A 72 -3.85 -13.87 -5.00
CA LEU A 72 -4.30 -12.85 -4.06
C LEU A 72 -4.67 -11.52 -4.73
N TYR A 73 -3.84 -11.04 -5.66
CA TYR A 73 -3.97 -9.69 -6.23
C TYR A 73 -4.59 -9.63 -7.63
N VAL A 74 -4.63 -10.75 -8.35
CA VAL A 74 -5.19 -10.83 -9.71
C VAL A 74 -6.52 -11.54 -9.69
N ASN A 75 -6.54 -12.79 -9.21
CA ASN A 75 -7.71 -13.65 -9.28
C ASN A 75 -8.67 -13.47 -8.08
N PHE A 76 -8.18 -12.91 -6.96
CA PHE A 76 -8.90 -12.78 -5.70
C PHE A 76 -9.50 -14.11 -5.20
N ASP A 77 -8.83 -15.24 -5.50
CA ASP A 77 -9.25 -16.57 -5.07
C ASP A 77 -8.54 -16.94 -3.76
N PHE A 78 -9.28 -16.78 -2.66
CA PHE A 78 -8.78 -17.05 -1.31
C PHE A 78 -8.65 -18.54 -0.98
N ASP A 79 -9.43 -19.41 -1.61
CA ASP A 79 -9.36 -20.86 -1.36
C ASP A 79 -8.12 -21.45 -2.03
N SER A 80 -7.84 -21.03 -3.26
CA SER A 80 -6.60 -21.38 -3.95
C SER A 80 -5.39 -20.76 -3.27
N ALA A 81 -5.47 -19.49 -2.82
CA ALA A 81 -4.38 -18.85 -2.08
C ALA A 81 -4.04 -19.61 -0.78
N GLN A 82 -5.02 -20.15 -0.06
CA GLN A 82 -4.76 -20.95 1.14
C GLN A 82 -4.05 -22.27 0.82
N LYS A 83 -4.46 -22.98 -0.24
CA LYS A 83 -3.77 -24.20 -0.68
C LYS A 83 -2.33 -23.89 -1.06
N LYS A 84 -2.13 -22.82 -1.83
CA LYS A 84 -0.80 -22.35 -2.24
C LYS A 84 0.06 -21.92 -1.06
N LEU A 85 -0.52 -21.37 0.01
CA LEU A 85 0.23 -21.02 1.23
C LEU A 85 0.80 -22.27 1.92
N ARG A 86 0.05 -23.39 1.96
CA ARG A 86 0.56 -24.68 2.49
C ARG A 86 1.67 -25.25 1.60
N GLU A 87 1.53 -25.14 0.28
CA GLU A 87 2.57 -25.54 -0.66
C GLU A 87 3.83 -24.66 -0.51
N CYS A 88 3.65 -23.35 -0.29
CA CYS A 88 4.75 -22.41 -0.04
C CYS A 88 5.52 -22.79 1.21
N GLU A 89 4.85 -23.18 2.29
CA GLU A 89 5.50 -23.61 3.54
C GLU A 89 6.44 -24.79 3.29
N ALA A 90 5.97 -25.83 2.58
CA ALA A 90 6.82 -26.96 2.21
C ALA A 90 8.02 -26.56 1.32
N VAL A 91 7.83 -25.62 0.38
CA VAL A 91 8.91 -25.13 -0.48
C VAL A 91 9.92 -24.28 0.30
N LEU A 92 9.46 -23.46 1.24
CA LEU A 92 10.27 -22.57 2.07
C LEU A 92 11.16 -23.33 3.06
N VAL A 93 10.65 -24.43 3.65
CA VAL A 93 11.46 -25.29 4.55
C VAL A 93 12.63 -25.93 3.82
N ASN A 94 12.45 -26.24 2.53
CA ASN A 94 13.46 -26.90 1.71
C ASN A 94 14.50 -25.92 1.10
N ASP A 95 14.33 -24.61 1.27
CA ASP A 95 15.22 -23.60 0.68
C ASP A 95 16.22 -23.04 1.69
N PHE A 96 17.52 -23.22 1.41
CA PHE A 96 18.65 -22.86 2.27
C PHE A 96 18.64 -21.38 2.73
N PHE A 97 18.22 -20.44 1.87
CA PHE A 97 18.27 -19.00 2.18
C PHE A 97 17.01 -18.47 2.87
N LEU A 98 15.89 -19.18 2.74
CA LEU A 98 14.57 -18.69 3.17
C LEU A 98 14.11 -19.29 4.51
N VAL A 99 14.82 -20.28 5.06
CA VAL A 99 14.48 -20.91 6.36
C VAL A 99 14.30 -19.87 7.47
N ALA A 100 15.19 -18.88 7.55
CA ALA A 100 15.13 -17.84 8.60
C ALA A 100 13.97 -16.84 8.42
N CYS A 101 13.35 -16.81 7.24
CA CYS A 101 12.26 -15.89 6.89
C CYS A 101 10.89 -16.58 6.85
N LEU A 102 10.81 -17.88 7.17
CA LEU A 102 9.59 -18.68 7.02
C LEU A 102 8.46 -18.16 7.93
N GLU A 103 8.72 -18.01 9.23
CA GLU A 103 7.71 -17.56 10.20
C GLU A 103 7.22 -16.13 9.86
N ASP A 104 8.16 -15.22 9.60
CA ASP A 104 7.90 -13.86 9.14
C ASP A 104 7.03 -13.87 7.87
N PHE A 105 7.32 -14.75 6.92
CA PHE A 105 6.58 -14.83 5.65
C PHE A 105 5.15 -15.31 5.87
N ILE A 106 4.95 -16.37 6.66
CA ILE A 106 3.61 -16.92 6.94
C ILE A 106 2.74 -15.88 7.65
N GLU A 107 3.28 -15.21 8.68
CA GLU A 107 2.53 -14.17 9.38
C GLU A 107 2.17 -13.01 8.45
N ASN A 108 3.12 -12.51 7.65
CA ASN A 108 2.86 -11.46 6.67
C ASN A 108 1.86 -11.89 5.58
N ALA A 109 1.91 -13.14 5.13
CA ALA A 109 0.97 -13.68 4.13
C ALA A 109 -0.45 -13.76 4.70
N ARG A 110 -0.61 -14.22 5.94
CA ARG A 110 -1.90 -14.22 6.66
C ARG A 110 -2.46 -12.81 6.81
N LEU A 111 -1.61 -11.84 7.17
CA LEU A 111 -1.98 -10.43 7.25
C LEU A 111 -2.49 -9.90 5.91
N PHE A 112 -1.84 -10.24 4.80
CA PHE A 112 -2.25 -9.80 3.47
C PHE A 112 -3.57 -10.41 3.00
N ILE A 113 -3.76 -11.71 3.22
CA ILE A 113 -5.04 -12.38 2.97
C ILE A 113 -6.16 -11.67 3.73
N PHE A 114 -5.96 -11.44 5.03
CA PHE A 114 -6.94 -10.78 5.86
C PHE A 114 -7.20 -9.32 5.46
N GLU A 115 -6.16 -8.52 5.19
CA GLU A 115 -6.30 -7.13 4.76
C GLU A 115 -7.11 -7.03 3.45
N THR A 116 -6.81 -7.92 2.52
CA THR A 116 -7.51 -7.97 1.23
C THR A 116 -8.96 -8.42 1.43
N PHE A 117 -9.19 -9.41 2.29
CA PHE A 117 -10.52 -9.91 2.62
C PHE A 117 -11.40 -8.85 3.31
N CYS A 118 -10.84 -8.11 4.28
CA CYS A 118 -11.51 -7.02 5.00
C CYS A 118 -11.75 -5.78 4.15
N ARG A 119 -10.96 -5.57 3.09
CA ARG A 119 -11.21 -4.47 2.15
C ARG A 119 -12.42 -4.75 1.26
N ILE A 120 -12.72 -6.02 0.98
CA ILE A 120 -13.79 -6.44 0.07
C ILE A 120 -15.09 -6.71 0.85
N HIS A 121 -15.00 -7.37 2.00
CA HIS A 121 -16.16 -7.81 2.78
C HIS A 121 -16.41 -6.90 3.99
N GLN A 122 -17.65 -6.43 4.11
CA GLN A 122 -18.08 -5.60 5.23
C GLN A 122 -18.41 -6.42 6.48
N CYS A 123 -18.92 -7.64 6.32
CA CYS A 123 -19.24 -8.56 7.42
C CYS A 123 -18.49 -9.87 7.20
N ILE A 124 -17.71 -10.29 8.20
CA ILE A 124 -16.87 -11.47 8.11
C ILE A 124 -17.16 -12.41 9.27
N SER A 125 -17.38 -13.69 9.01
CA SER A 125 -17.47 -14.72 10.05
C SER A 125 -16.09 -15.10 10.56
N ILE A 126 -15.91 -15.08 11.89
CA ILE A 126 -14.68 -15.53 12.56
C ILE A 126 -14.41 -17.02 12.28
N GLY A 127 -15.47 -17.83 12.19
CA GLY A 127 -15.33 -19.27 11.87
C GLY A 127 -14.71 -19.51 10.49
N MET A 128 -15.20 -18.80 9.46
CA MET A 128 -14.65 -18.91 8.11
C MET A 128 -13.18 -18.43 8.03
N LEU A 129 -12.82 -17.42 8.82
CA LEU A 129 -11.45 -16.94 8.93
C LEU A 129 -10.53 -17.94 9.62
N ALA A 130 -11.00 -18.54 10.71
CA ALA A 130 -10.27 -19.55 11.46
C ALA A 130 -9.93 -20.76 10.56
N ASP A 131 -10.91 -21.23 9.79
CA ASP A 131 -10.74 -22.31 8.81
C ASP A 131 -9.75 -21.93 7.71
N LYS A 132 -9.81 -20.68 7.22
CA LYS A 132 -8.90 -20.18 6.17
C LYS A 132 -7.47 -19.96 6.66
N LEU A 133 -7.29 -19.63 7.93
CA LEU A 133 -5.99 -19.33 8.53
C LEU A 133 -5.37 -20.55 9.25
N ASN A 134 -6.02 -21.71 9.24
CA ASN A 134 -5.64 -22.92 9.97
C ASN A 134 -5.37 -22.64 11.47
N MET A 135 -6.25 -21.88 12.11
CA MET A 135 -6.13 -21.54 13.54
C MET A 135 -7.46 -21.81 14.25
N THR A 136 -7.42 -21.94 15.57
CA THR A 136 -8.67 -22.06 16.33
C THR A 136 -9.44 -20.73 16.29
N PRO A 137 -10.79 -20.74 16.39
CA PRO A 137 -11.58 -19.52 16.37
C PRO A 137 -11.20 -18.54 17.50
N GLU A 138 -10.74 -19.05 18.65
CA GLU A 138 -10.25 -18.22 19.76
C GLU A 138 -8.91 -17.54 19.45
N GLU A 139 -7.99 -18.26 18.81
CA GLU A 139 -6.71 -17.68 18.35
C GLU A 139 -6.93 -16.69 17.22
N ALA A 140 -7.87 -16.98 16.31
CA ALA A 140 -8.29 -16.05 15.27
C ALA A 140 -8.82 -14.76 15.85
N GLU A 141 -9.68 -14.81 16.87
CA GLU A 141 -10.20 -13.62 17.53
C GLU A 141 -9.07 -12.78 18.15
N ARG A 142 -8.14 -13.39 18.89
CA ARG A 142 -6.98 -12.69 19.46
C ARG A 142 -6.09 -12.08 18.38
N TRP A 143 -5.87 -12.80 17.29
CA TRP A 143 -5.04 -12.35 16.18
C TRP A 143 -5.70 -11.15 15.47
N ILE A 144 -7.00 -11.21 15.20
CA ILE A 144 -7.79 -10.11 14.60
C ILE A 144 -7.77 -8.87 15.51
N VAL A 145 -7.93 -9.04 16.82
CA VAL A 145 -7.88 -7.93 17.78
C VAL A 145 -6.50 -7.27 17.78
N ASN A 146 -5.42 -8.07 17.78
CA ASN A 146 -4.06 -7.54 17.72
C ASN A 146 -3.82 -6.78 16.41
N LEU A 147 -4.38 -7.28 15.30
CA LEU A 147 -4.30 -6.64 14.01
C LEU A 147 -5.06 -5.31 13.95
N ILE A 148 -6.30 -5.25 14.45
CA ILE A 148 -7.09 -4.00 14.50
C ILE A 148 -6.37 -2.96 15.37
N ARG A 149 -5.80 -3.37 16.50
CA ARG A 149 -5.05 -2.50 17.41
C ARG A 149 -3.79 -1.93 16.76
N ASN A 150 -3.05 -2.74 16.00
CA ASN A 150 -1.79 -2.33 15.37
C ASN A 150 -1.99 -1.61 14.02
N ALA A 151 -2.99 -2.00 13.23
CA ALA A 151 -3.21 -1.49 11.88
C ALA A 151 -4.18 -0.28 11.81
N ARG A 152 -4.73 0.17 12.95
CA ARG A 152 -5.73 1.26 13.02
C ARG A 152 -6.88 1.06 12.02
N LEU A 153 -7.38 -0.17 11.96
CA LEU A 153 -8.55 -0.49 11.14
C LEU A 153 -9.81 -0.12 11.92
N ASP A 154 -10.71 0.66 11.32
CA ASP A 154 -12.02 0.92 11.91
C ASP A 154 -12.89 -0.32 11.71
N ALA A 155 -12.93 -1.19 12.72
CA ALA A 155 -13.70 -2.43 12.72
C ALA A 155 -14.39 -2.66 14.07
N LYS A 156 -15.60 -3.22 14.05
CA LYS A 156 -16.37 -3.62 15.22
C LYS A 156 -16.45 -5.15 15.26
N ILE A 157 -16.20 -5.74 16.43
CA ILE A 157 -16.26 -7.19 16.62
C ILE A 157 -17.51 -7.51 17.43
N ASP A 158 -18.42 -8.27 16.84
CA ASP A 158 -19.60 -8.83 17.49
C ASP A 158 -19.30 -10.24 17.97
N SER A 159 -18.64 -10.35 19.12
CA SER A 159 -18.23 -11.63 19.73
C SER A 159 -19.43 -12.59 19.97
N LYS A 160 -20.63 -12.06 20.19
CA LYS A 160 -21.87 -12.87 20.38
C LYS A 160 -22.33 -13.61 19.12
N LEU A 161 -22.13 -13.00 17.94
CA LEU A 161 -22.53 -13.59 16.65
C LEU A 161 -21.32 -14.18 15.91
N GLY A 162 -20.11 -13.99 16.43
CA GLY A 162 -18.88 -14.41 15.76
C GLY A 162 -18.63 -13.65 14.46
N HIS A 163 -19.06 -12.39 14.36
CA HIS A 163 -18.90 -11.57 13.15
C HIS A 163 -18.02 -10.34 13.40
N VAL A 164 -17.16 -10.04 12.44
CA VAL A 164 -16.39 -8.79 12.37
C VAL A 164 -17.04 -7.90 11.33
N VAL A 165 -17.52 -6.73 11.76
CA VAL A 165 -18.13 -5.71 10.90
C VAL A 165 -17.13 -4.59 10.69
N MET A 166 -16.69 -4.40 9.45
CA MET A 166 -15.80 -3.29 9.09
C MET A 166 -16.60 -1.98 9.08
N GLY A 167 -15.99 -0.92 9.62
CA GLY A 167 -16.54 0.43 9.61
C GLY A 167 -16.74 0.90 8.17
N ASN A 168 -17.93 1.41 7.87
CA ASN A 168 -18.25 1.91 6.54
C ASN A 168 -17.49 3.22 6.28
N ASN A 169 -16.43 3.17 5.47
CA ASN A 169 -15.68 4.36 5.03
C ASN A 169 -16.41 5.12 3.91
N ALA A 170 -17.73 5.34 4.07
CA ALA A 170 -18.49 6.17 3.15
C ALA A 170 -18.05 7.62 3.33
N ILE A 171 -17.16 8.09 2.45
CA ILE A 171 -16.78 9.51 2.40
C ILE A 171 -18.02 10.27 1.93
N SER A 172 -18.56 11.10 2.82
CA SER A 172 -19.72 11.94 2.50
C SER A 172 -19.40 12.84 1.31
N PRO A 173 -20.35 13.02 0.35
CA PRO A 173 -20.16 13.94 -0.77
C PRO A 173 -19.76 15.36 -0.33
N TYR A 174 -20.27 15.82 0.82
CA TYR A 174 -19.88 17.10 1.41
C TYR A 174 -18.40 17.16 1.77
N GLN A 175 -17.86 16.07 2.31
CA GLN A 175 -16.45 15.99 2.67
C GLN A 175 -15.55 16.03 1.44
N GLN A 176 -15.95 15.39 0.33
CA GLN A 176 -15.22 15.48 -0.94
C GLN A 176 -15.22 16.90 -1.51
N VAL A 177 -16.34 17.63 -1.41
CA VAL A 177 -16.42 19.03 -1.84
C VAL A 177 -15.52 19.91 -0.96
N ILE A 178 -15.53 19.72 0.35
CA ILE A 178 -14.67 20.46 1.28
C ILE A 178 -13.18 20.20 0.97
N GLU A 179 -12.76 18.95 0.78
CA GLU A 179 -11.36 18.63 0.46
C GLU A 179 -10.88 19.27 -0.84
N LYS A 180 -11.70 19.20 -1.91
CA LYS A 180 -11.39 19.83 -3.19
C LYS A 180 -11.34 21.35 -3.07
N THR A 181 -12.32 21.96 -2.39
CA THR A 181 -12.43 23.42 -2.25
C THR A 181 -11.38 24.01 -1.31
N LYS A 182 -10.87 23.26 -0.33
CA LYS A 182 -9.86 23.76 0.63
C LYS A 182 -8.57 24.21 -0.06
N SER A 183 -8.07 23.41 -1.00
CA SER A 183 -6.88 23.75 -1.79
C SER A 183 -7.11 24.94 -2.72
N LEU A 184 -8.29 25.01 -3.34
CA LEU A 184 -8.72 26.10 -4.22
C LEU A 184 -8.85 27.42 -3.46
N SER A 185 -9.52 27.40 -2.30
CA SER A 185 -9.72 28.58 -1.44
C SER A 185 -8.37 29.20 -1.03
N PHE A 186 -7.43 28.36 -0.60
CA PHE A 186 -6.08 28.81 -0.25
C PHE A 186 -5.33 29.41 -1.44
N ARG A 187 -5.41 28.77 -2.63
CA ARG A 187 -4.79 29.28 -3.85
C ARG A 187 -5.41 30.60 -4.31
N SER A 188 -6.73 30.75 -4.21
CA SER A 188 -7.43 32.00 -4.53
C SER A 188 -7.05 33.13 -3.58
N GLN A 189 -6.94 32.87 -2.27
CA GLN A 189 -6.46 33.86 -1.31
C GLN A 189 -5.02 34.29 -1.61
N MET A 190 -4.13 33.34 -1.88
CA MET A 190 -2.74 33.66 -2.27
C MET A 190 -2.67 34.44 -3.59
N LEU A 191 -3.50 34.11 -4.58
CA LEU A 191 -3.56 34.85 -5.83
C LEU A 191 -4.05 36.29 -5.62
N ALA A 192 -5.09 36.49 -4.80
CA ALA A 192 -5.60 37.81 -4.44
C ALA A 192 -4.51 38.67 -3.77
N MET A 193 -3.80 38.11 -2.78
CA MET A 193 -2.68 38.79 -2.13
C MET A 193 -1.54 39.14 -3.11
N ASN A 194 -1.24 38.25 -4.06
CA ASN A 194 -0.21 38.49 -5.07
C ASN A 194 -0.64 39.57 -6.08
N ILE A 195 -1.93 39.63 -6.43
CA ILE A 195 -2.50 40.68 -7.27
C ILE A 195 -2.42 42.02 -6.55
N GLU A 196 -2.83 42.10 -5.27
CA GLU A 196 -2.72 43.32 -4.46
C GLU A 196 -1.27 43.80 -4.35
N LYS A 197 -0.32 42.90 -4.08
CA LYS A 197 1.11 43.24 -4.06
C LYS A 197 1.60 43.75 -5.41
N LYS A 198 1.19 43.11 -6.52
CA LYS A 198 1.57 43.54 -7.86
C LYS A 198 0.96 44.89 -8.22
N GLN A 199 -0.29 45.15 -7.86
CA GLN A 199 -0.95 46.45 -8.07
C GLN A 199 -0.31 47.54 -7.22
N SER A 200 0.02 47.27 -5.95
CA SER A 200 0.71 48.23 -5.10
C SER A 200 2.12 48.57 -5.60
N ASN A 201 2.85 47.60 -6.17
CA ASN A 201 4.13 47.85 -6.83
C ASN A 201 3.98 48.57 -8.19
N ALA A 202 2.92 48.29 -8.95
CA ALA A 202 2.63 49.01 -10.19
C ALA A 202 2.30 50.48 -9.91
N ASN A 203 1.45 50.77 -8.92
CA ASN A 203 1.14 52.14 -8.50
C ASN A 203 2.36 52.89 -7.95
N ARG A 204 3.32 52.20 -7.29
CA ARG A 204 4.59 52.79 -6.86
C ARG A 204 5.53 53.13 -8.03
N ASN A 205 5.45 52.40 -9.13
CA ASN A 205 6.23 52.69 -10.34
C ASN A 205 5.56 53.73 -11.26
N GLU A 206 4.26 54.01 -11.08
CA GLU A 206 3.53 55.03 -11.84
C GLU A 206 3.72 56.45 -11.32
N THR A 207 4.22 56.66 -10.10
CA THR A 207 4.72 57.98 -9.68
C THR A 207 6.11 58.19 -10.27
N PRO A 208 6.27 59.02 -11.32
CA PRO A 208 7.56 59.23 -11.92
C PRO A 208 8.38 60.15 -11.01
N ASN A 209 9.64 59.77 -10.77
CA ASN A 209 10.58 60.37 -9.82
C ASN A 209 10.90 61.87 -10.06
N TRP A 210 10.28 62.49 -11.08
CA TRP A 210 10.42 63.92 -11.39
C TRP A 210 9.35 64.81 -10.74
N ALA A 211 8.23 64.26 -10.29
CA ALA A 211 7.12 65.04 -9.70
C ALA A 211 7.40 65.57 -8.28
N ALA A 212 8.52 65.17 -7.65
CA ALA A 212 8.89 65.57 -6.29
C ALA A 212 9.87 66.75 -6.22
N GLN A 213 10.33 67.29 -7.35
CA GLN A 213 11.39 68.32 -7.38
C GLN A 213 10.92 69.77 -7.53
N ASP A 214 9.63 70.04 -7.74
CA ASP A 214 9.16 71.37 -8.18
C ASP A 214 8.30 72.15 -7.17
N ALA A 215 8.41 71.85 -5.86
CA ALA A 215 7.61 72.50 -4.81
C ALA A 215 8.46 73.17 -3.73
N GLY A 216 9.49 73.93 -4.11
CA GLY A 216 10.46 74.48 -3.16
C GLY A 216 11.17 75.77 -3.56
N PHE A 217 10.51 76.70 -4.26
CA PHE A 217 10.98 78.09 -4.35
C PHE A 217 9.79 79.03 -4.53
N TYR A 218 9.33 79.66 -3.44
CA TYR A 218 8.88 81.06 -3.36
C TYR A 218 8.75 81.45 -1.89
#